data_AF-A0AAN5L8F9-F1
#
_entry.id   AF-A0AAN5L8F9-F1
#
_cell.length_a   1.000
_cell.length_b   1.000
_cell.length_c   1.000
_cell.angle_alpha   90.00
_cell.angle_beta   90.00
_cell.angle_gamma   90.00
#
_symmetry.space_group_name_H-M   'P 1'
#
loop_
_entity.id
_entity.type
_entity.pdbx_description
1 polymer ?
#
loop_
_entity_poly.entity_id
_entity_poly.type
_entity_poly.pdbx_seq_one_letter_code
_entity_poly.pdbx_strand_id
1 'polypeptide(L)'
;FILIAILNGKIKTGVDVSDKIGEEWKTKFKIAIDIYIPEMKVFYDRLIILRQKIRNFVSHGSFGKDGQTLQFHSSVGAVPLLMPHRQNKEHFKFGNGVDFLAPEAMDLLNDFLKNMWNSDLSPAKIYIESGNPLILSYAINGKYANAMSSEENMKNFVEHLTRMFDDASNMDW
;
A
#
# COMPACT_ATOMS: atom_id res chain seq x y z
N PHE A 1 -1.05 3.40 -5.22
CA PHE A 1 -0.44 3.52 -6.57
C PHE A 1 -1.34 4.21 -7.58
N ILE A 2 -2.57 3.73 -7.87
CA ILE A 2 -3.44 4.40 -8.86
C ILE A 2 -3.69 5.88 -8.51
N LEU A 3 -3.99 6.20 -7.25
CA LEU A 3 -4.15 7.60 -6.81
C LEU A 3 -2.91 8.44 -7.12
N ILE A 4 -1.72 7.98 -6.71
CA ILE A 4 -0.44 8.65 -6.98
C ILE A 4 -0.22 8.83 -8.50
N ALA A 5 -0.54 7.81 -9.30
CA ALA A 5 -0.42 7.88 -10.75
C ALA A 5 -1.36 8.93 -11.37
N ILE A 6 -2.55 9.12 -10.81
CA ILE A 6 -3.47 10.18 -11.26
C ILE A 6 -2.93 11.56 -10.86
N LEU A 7 -2.44 11.72 -9.62
CA LEU A 7 -1.85 12.97 -9.14
C LEU A 7 -0.62 13.37 -9.97
N ASN A 8 0.21 12.40 -10.36
CA ASN A 8 1.35 12.59 -11.26
C ASN A 8 0.95 12.74 -12.74
N GLY A 9 -0.35 12.74 -13.07
CA GLY A 9 -0.85 12.87 -14.44
C GLY A 9 -0.47 11.71 -15.36
N LYS A 10 -0.12 10.54 -14.83
CA LYS A 10 0.16 9.32 -15.62
C LYS A 10 -1.11 8.57 -16.00
N ILE A 11 -2.18 8.73 -15.22
CA ILE A 11 -3.54 8.26 -15.50
C ILE A 11 -4.44 9.49 -15.55
N LYS A 12 -5.10 9.73 -16.68
CA LYS A 12 -5.83 10.99 -16.90
C LYS A 12 -7.31 10.78 -17.18
N THR A 13 -7.68 9.64 -17.76
CA THR A 13 -9.04 9.36 -18.23
C THR A 13 -9.67 8.15 -17.53
N GLY A 14 -11.00 8.03 -17.62
CA GLY A 14 -11.71 6.87 -17.06
C GLY A 14 -11.31 5.56 -17.73
N VAL A 15 -10.95 5.61 -19.02
CA VAL A 15 -10.42 4.46 -19.76
C VAL A 15 -9.06 4.05 -19.18
N ASP A 16 -8.15 5.01 -18.95
CA ASP A 16 -6.85 4.72 -18.33
C ASP A 16 -7.02 4.07 -16.94
N VAL A 17 -7.98 4.55 -16.14
CA VAL A 17 -8.28 3.98 -14.82
C VAL A 17 -8.75 2.54 -14.96
N SER A 18 -9.71 2.28 -15.86
CA SER A 18 -10.25 0.95 -16.11
C SER A 18 -9.15 -0.02 -16.54
N ASP A 19 -8.28 0.40 -17.47
CA ASP A 19 -7.19 -0.43 -17.96
C ASP A 19 -6.18 -0.74 -16.86
N LYS A 20 -5.86 0.23 -15.99
CA LYS A 20 -4.82 0.05 -14.96
C LYS A 20 -5.31 -0.55 -13.66
N ILE A 21 -6.62 -0.59 -13.39
CA ILE A 21 -7.14 -1.16 -12.14
C ILE A 21 -7.04 -2.69 -12.13
N GLY A 22 -7.15 -3.35 -13.28
CA GLY A 22 -7.02 -4.81 -13.41
C GLY A 22 -5.57 -5.30 -13.41
N GLU A 23 -4.61 -4.40 -13.60
CA GLU A 23 -3.20 -4.75 -13.77
C GLU A 23 -2.53 -5.30 -12.50
N GLU A 24 -1.45 -6.04 -12.72
CA GLU A 24 -0.62 -6.58 -11.64
C GLU A 24 0.05 -5.48 -10.81
N TRP A 25 0.36 -5.80 -9.56
CA TRP A 25 1.03 -4.87 -8.62
C TRP A 25 2.29 -4.25 -9.22
N LYS A 26 3.08 -5.03 -9.99
CA LYS A 26 4.32 -4.57 -10.62
C LYS A 26 4.05 -3.43 -11.61
N THR A 27 3.02 -3.58 -12.43
CA THR A 27 2.60 -2.56 -13.40
C THR A 27 2.14 -1.30 -12.68
N LYS A 28 1.28 -1.45 -11.67
CA LYS A 28 0.77 -0.33 -10.87
C LYS A 28 1.88 0.43 -10.15
N PHE A 29 2.86 -0.28 -9.59
CA PHE A 29 4.02 0.32 -8.92
C PHE A 29 4.81 1.20 -9.90
N LYS A 30 5.20 0.66 -11.05
CA LYS A 30 6.02 1.36 -12.06
C LYS A 30 5.33 2.59 -12.67
N ILE A 31 4.00 2.59 -12.72
CA ILE A 31 3.24 3.75 -13.20
C ILE A 31 3.24 4.86 -12.15
N ALA A 32 3.19 4.51 -10.86
CA ALA A 32 3.11 5.47 -9.78
C ALA A 32 4.48 6.01 -9.33
N ILE A 33 5.51 5.18 -9.38
CA ILE A 33 6.84 5.45 -8.84
C ILE A 33 7.88 5.19 -9.93
N ASP A 34 8.79 6.13 -10.11
CA ASP A 34 9.88 6.01 -11.06
C ASP A 34 10.95 5.03 -10.55
N ILE A 35 11.08 3.89 -11.24
CA ILE A 35 12.08 2.85 -10.94
C ILE A 35 13.43 3.10 -11.61
N TYR A 36 13.58 4.16 -12.41
CA TYR A 36 14.87 4.59 -12.93
C TYR A 36 15.69 5.32 -11.86
N ILE A 37 15.05 5.79 -10.79
CA ILE A 37 15.73 6.24 -9.57
C ILE A 37 16.35 5.01 -8.88
N PRO A 38 17.68 4.95 -8.72
CA PRO A 38 18.36 3.75 -8.21
C PRO A 38 17.84 3.29 -6.84
N GLU A 39 17.55 4.23 -5.95
CA GLU A 39 17.00 3.95 -4.62
C GLU A 39 15.62 3.29 -4.69
N MET A 40 14.72 3.83 -5.51
CA MET A 40 13.38 3.25 -5.70
C MET A 40 13.43 1.88 -6.37
N LYS A 41 14.41 1.65 -7.24
CA LYS A 41 14.64 0.33 -7.84
C LYS A 41 14.97 -0.73 -6.79
N VAL A 42 15.82 -0.40 -5.81
CA VAL A 42 16.16 -1.33 -4.71
C VAL A 42 14.92 -1.72 -3.91
N PHE A 43 14.06 -0.74 -3.59
CA PHE A 43 12.79 -1.03 -2.93
C PHE A 43 11.86 -1.89 -3.79
N TYR A 44 11.73 -1.57 -5.07
CA TYR A 44 10.92 -2.36 -6.01
C TYR A 44 11.33 -3.84 -6.02
N ASP A 45 12.62 -4.13 -6.15
CA ASP A 45 13.14 -5.50 -6.21
C ASP A 45 12.91 -6.25 -4.89
N ARG A 46 13.19 -5.60 -3.74
CA ARG A 46 12.98 -6.19 -2.41
C ARG A 46 11.49 -6.47 -2.12
N LEU A 47 10.61 -5.54 -2.50
CA LEU A 47 9.16 -5.69 -2.31
C LEU A 47 8.56 -6.80 -3.17
N ILE A 48 9.09 -7.02 -4.39
CA ILE A 48 8.68 -8.17 -5.21
C ILE A 48 9.01 -9.49 -4.51
N ILE A 49 10.22 -9.60 -3.97
CA ILE A 49 10.64 -10.81 -3.25
C ILE A 49 9.74 -11.03 -2.03
N LEU A 50 9.45 -9.97 -1.27
CA LEU A 50 8.55 -10.04 -0.12
C LEU A 50 7.14 -10.48 -0.53
N ARG A 51 6.57 -9.88 -1.58
CA ARG A 51 5.24 -10.27 -2.12
C ARG A 51 5.22 -11.75 -2.51
N GLN A 52 6.28 -12.24 -3.16
CA GLN A 52 6.38 -13.64 -3.55
C GLN A 52 6.46 -14.59 -2.35
N LYS A 53 7.21 -14.22 -1.30
CA LYS A 53 7.26 -14.97 -0.04
C LYS A 53 5.89 -15.03 0.64
N ILE A 54 5.20 -13.90 0.77
CA ILE A 54 3.86 -13.82 1.36
C ILE A 54 2.87 -14.65 0.54
N ARG A 55 2.87 -14.51 -0.79
CA ARG A 55 1.99 -15.29 -1.66
C ARG A 55 2.23 -16.79 -1.50
N ASN A 56 3.49 -17.22 -1.52
CA ASN A 56 3.84 -18.62 -1.36
C ASN A 56 3.37 -19.16 -0.01
N PHE A 57 3.59 -18.40 1.07
CA PHE A 57 3.10 -18.74 2.41
C PHE A 57 1.57 -18.91 2.45
N VAL A 58 0.83 -17.96 1.88
CA VAL A 58 -0.64 -17.99 1.82
C VAL A 58 -1.15 -19.13 0.92
N SER A 59 -0.53 -19.35 -0.25
CA SER A 59 -0.94 -20.39 -1.20
C SER A 59 -0.68 -21.81 -0.69
N HIS A 60 0.28 -21.96 0.23
CA HIS A 60 0.52 -23.22 0.92
C HIS A 60 -0.28 -23.34 2.23
N GLY A 61 -1.29 -22.48 2.43
CA GLY A 61 -2.27 -22.60 3.52
C GLY A 61 -1.72 -22.27 4.92
N SER A 62 -0.70 -21.41 5.03
CA SER A 62 0.05 -21.19 6.29
C SER A 62 0.85 -22.41 6.78
N PHE A 63 0.91 -23.50 5.99
CA PHE A 63 1.79 -24.64 6.25
C PHE A 63 3.16 -24.33 5.66
N GLY A 64 4.03 -23.73 6.47
CA GLY A 64 5.42 -23.45 6.08
C GLY A 64 6.24 -24.73 5.90
N LYS A 65 7.31 -24.64 5.10
CA LYS A 65 8.34 -25.69 4.91
C LYS A 65 9.07 -26.11 6.20
N ASP A 66 8.87 -25.40 7.31
CA ASP A 66 9.36 -25.76 8.64
C ASP A 66 8.33 -26.54 9.49
N GLY A 67 7.22 -26.94 8.85
CA GLY A 67 6.53 -28.22 9.00
C GLY A 67 6.54 -28.91 10.36
N GLN A 68 5.86 -28.35 11.36
CA GLN A 68 5.32 -29.18 12.45
C GLN A 68 3.89 -28.78 12.77
N THR A 69 2.96 -29.37 12.01
CA THR A 69 1.56 -29.46 12.40
C THR A 69 1.32 -30.91 12.81
N LEU A 70 1.31 -31.19 14.11
CA LEU A 70 0.75 -32.44 14.62
C LEU A 70 -0.76 -32.23 14.77
N GLN A 71 -1.55 -33.00 14.03
CA GLN A 71 -2.98 -33.15 14.32
C GLN A 71 -3.14 -34.02 15.57
N PHE A 72 -3.68 -33.46 16.65
CA PHE A 72 -4.18 -34.25 17.77
C PHE A 72 -5.69 -34.40 17.61
N HIS A 73 -6.18 -35.64 17.60
CA HIS A 73 -7.60 -35.93 17.66
C HIS A 73 -8.09 -35.69 19.10
N SER A 74 -8.88 -34.64 19.31
CA SER A 74 -9.75 -34.53 20.49
C SER A 74 -11.16 -35.04 20.15
N SER A 75 -11.93 -35.44 21.16
CA SER A 75 -13.32 -35.91 21.01
C SER A 75 -14.30 -34.90 20.41
N VAL A 76 -13.84 -33.66 20.12
CA VAL A 76 -14.66 -32.55 19.59
C VAL A 76 -14.20 -32.08 18.20
N GLY A 77 -13.20 -32.73 17.59
CA GLY A 77 -12.71 -32.43 16.24
C GLY A 77 -11.23 -32.00 16.17
N ALA A 78 -10.71 -31.91 14.94
CA ALA A 78 -9.31 -31.56 14.67
C ALA A 78 -9.09 -30.04 14.72
N VAL A 79 -8.23 -29.58 15.63
CA VAL A 79 -7.84 -28.18 15.79
C VAL A 79 -6.38 -28.00 15.34
N PRO A 80 -6.08 -27.09 14.39
CA PRO A 80 -4.71 -26.86 13.96
C PRO A 80 -3.88 -26.16 15.06
N LEU A 81 -2.64 -26.64 15.26
CA LEU A 81 -1.69 -26.11 16.24
C LEU A 81 -0.42 -25.60 15.54
N LEU A 82 -0.01 -24.37 15.85
CA LEU A 82 1.25 -23.78 15.38
C LEU A 82 2.33 -23.95 16.44
N MET A 83 3.46 -24.57 16.08
CA MET A 83 4.65 -24.61 16.92
C MET A 83 5.60 -23.46 16.55
N PRO A 84 5.91 -22.54 17.46
CA PRO A 84 6.90 -21.50 17.20
C PRO A 84 8.30 -22.14 17.09
N HIS A 85 8.96 -22.00 15.93
CA HIS A 85 10.31 -22.50 15.75
C HIS A 85 11.32 -21.53 16.40
N ARG A 86 12.02 -22.04 17.43
CA ARG A 86 13.25 -21.52 18.02
C ARG A 86 13.20 -20.05 18.50
N GLN A 87 12.73 -19.85 19.74
CA GLN A 87 13.49 -19.04 20.73
C GLN A 87 12.94 -19.06 22.17
N ASN A 88 11.77 -19.65 22.46
CA ASN A 88 11.35 -19.86 23.86
C ASN A 88 10.44 -21.10 23.97
N LYS A 89 10.70 -21.93 24.97
CA LYS A 89 10.20 -23.32 25.06
C LYS A 89 8.78 -23.51 25.63
N GLU A 90 7.98 -22.47 25.89
CA GLU A 90 6.78 -22.65 26.73
C GLU A 90 5.46 -22.02 26.25
N HIS A 91 5.33 -21.57 24.99
CA HIS A 91 4.07 -20.94 24.56
C HIS A 91 3.44 -21.61 23.35
N PHE A 92 2.34 -22.34 23.60
CA PHE A 92 1.36 -22.73 22.59
C PHE A 92 0.37 -21.58 22.38
N LYS A 93 0.05 -21.27 21.12
CA LYS A 93 -0.97 -20.26 20.79
C LYS A 93 -2.01 -20.84 19.85
N PHE A 94 -3.28 -20.58 20.15
CA PHE A 94 -4.43 -20.91 19.31
C PHE A 94 -4.87 -19.65 18.55
N GLY A 95 -4.92 -19.72 17.21
CA GLY A 95 -5.42 -18.63 16.38
C GLY A 95 -5.24 -18.86 14.88
N ASN A 96 -6.19 -18.37 14.08
CA ASN A 96 -6.05 -18.21 12.64
C ASN A 96 -5.72 -16.74 12.36
N GLY A 97 -4.45 -16.39 12.14
CA GLY A 97 -4.13 -15.01 11.75
C GLY A 97 -2.65 -14.66 11.80
N VAL A 98 -2.12 -14.31 10.62
CA VAL A 98 -1.12 -13.26 10.31
C VAL A 98 0.00 -12.95 11.33
N ASP A 99 0.54 -13.94 12.03
CA ASP A 99 1.74 -13.75 12.89
C ASP A 99 3.07 -13.85 12.10
N PHE A 100 3.05 -13.83 10.76
CA PHE A 100 4.20 -14.17 9.91
C PHE A 100 4.93 -12.97 9.27
N LEU A 101 4.50 -11.72 9.50
CA LEU A 101 5.32 -10.60 9.01
C LEU A 101 6.51 -10.42 9.95
N ALA A 102 7.62 -11.05 9.55
CA ALA A 102 8.89 -10.91 10.24
C ALA A 102 9.24 -9.42 10.42
N PRO A 103 9.84 -9.01 11.56
CA PRO A 103 10.19 -7.62 11.82
C PRO A 103 10.90 -6.94 10.64
N GLU A 104 11.77 -7.67 9.94
CA GLU A 104 12.52 -7.19 8.78
C GLU A 104 11.63 -6.83 7.57
N ALA A 105 10.47 -7.47 7.44
CA ALA A 105 9.47 -7.13 6.42
C ALA A 105 8.76 -5.82 6.76
N MET A 106 8.44 -5.61 8.04
CA MET A 106 7.86 -4.35 8.51
C MET A 106 8.87 -3.20 8.39
N ASP A 107 10.13 -3.44 8.74
CA ASP A 107 11.21 -2.47 8.56
C ASP A 107 11.38 -2.08 7.08
N LEU A 108 11.38 -3.07 6.17
CA LEU A 108 11.41 -2.79 4.72
C LEU A 108 10.23 -1.93 4.26
N LEU A 109 9.01 -2.21 4.75
CA LEU A 109 7.83 -1.42 4.39
C LEU A 109 7.94 0.01 4.94
N ASN A 110 8.37 0.17 6.18
CA ASN A 110 8.55 1.47 6.82
C ASN A 110 9.64 2.30 6.12
N ASP A 111 10.78 1.68 5.82
CA ASP A 111 11.87 2.31 5.07
C ASP A 111 11.40 2.73 3.68
N PHE A 112 10.66 1.87 2.99
CA PHE A 112 10.08 2.20 1.69
C PHE A 112 9.14 3.41 1.77
N LEU A 113 8.18 3.39 2.71
CA LEU A 113 7.24 4.50 2.89
C LEU A 113 7.95 5.81 3.24
N LYS A 114 8.93 5.74 4.14
CA LYS A 114 9.73 6.91 4.54
C LYS A 114 10.47 7.52 3.35
N ASN A 115 11.16 6.71 2.54
CA ASN A 115 11.91 7.22 1.39
C ASN A 115 10.98 7.70 0.28
N MET A 116 9.86 7.01 0.04
CA MET A 116 8.85 7.47 -0.91
C MET A 116 8.28 8.84 -0.51
N TRP A 117 7.98 9.06 0.77
CA TRP A 117 7.43 10.32 1.26
C TRP A 117 8.44 11.44 1.47
N ASN A 118 9.74 11.12 1.51
CA ASN A 118 10.81 12.11 1.52
C ASN A 118 11.33 12.46 0.10
N SER A 119 10.67 11.94 -0.94
CA SER A 119 10.97 12.20 -2.35
C SER A 119 10.00 13.22 -2.95
N ASP A 120 10.05 13.41 -4.28
CA ASP A 120 9.13 14.23 -5.07
C ASP A 120 7.65 13.81 -4.95
N LEU A 121 7.36 12.68 -4.31
CA LEU A 121 6.00 12.23 -4.01
C LEU A 121 5.45 12.78 -2.68
N SER A 122 6.21 13.57 -1.93
CA SER A 122 5.75 14.16 -0.66
C SER A 122 4.45 14.98 -0.81
N PRO A 123 4.21 15.75 -1.90
CA PRO A 123 2.92 16.41 -2.10
C PRO A 123 1.77 15.42 -2.27
N ALA A 124 2.00 14.28 -2.94
CA ALA A 124 0.95 13.26 -3.10
C ALA A 124 0.47 12.70 -1.75
N LYS A 125 1.37 12.59 -0.76
CA LYS A 125 1.01 12.18 0.60
C LYS A 125 -0.02 13.11 1.22
N ILE A 126 0.20 14.43 1.12
CA ILE A 126 -0.69 15.46 1.67
C ILE A 126 -2.11 15.31 1.11
N TYR A 127 -2.24 15.11 -0.20
CA TYR A 127 -3.54 14.91 -0.82
C TYR A 127 -4.21 13.61 -0.36
N ILE A 128 -3.46 12.50 -0.33
CA ILE A 128 -3.99 11.18 0.08
C ILE A 128 -4.48 11.21 1.54
N GLU A 129 -3.74 11.87 2.42
CA GLU A 129 -4.09 11.98 3.85
C GLU A 129 -5.20 13.00 4.11
N SER A 130 -5.51 13.90 3.18
CA SER A 130 -6.56 14.91 3.34
C SER A 130 -7.98 14.34 3.39
N GLY A 131 -8.20 13.12 2.90
CA GLY A 131 -9.53 12.52 2.79
C GLY A 131 -10.42 13.09 1.68
N ASN A 132 -9.94 14.10 0.93
CA ASN A 132 -10.69 14.66 -0.19
C ASN A 132 -10.90 13.63 -1.31
N PRO A 133 -12.07 13.65 -1.98
CA PRO A 133 -12.31 12.79 -3.13
C PRO A 133 -11.40 13.17 -4.28
N LEU A 134 -10.89 12.16 -4.99
CA LEU A 134 -10.09 12.36 -6.18
C LEU A 134 -10.98 12.76 -7.37
N ILE A 135 -10.65 13.88 -8.01
CA ILE A 135 -11.36 14.47 -9.15
C ILE A 135 -10.54 14.20 -10.42
N LEU A 136 -10.91 13.16 -11.17
CA LEU A 136 -10.11 12.67 -12.30
C LEU A 136 -9.82 13.74 -13.38
N SER A 137 -10.77 14.64 -13.65
CA SER A 137 -10.60 15.71 -14.63
C SER A 137 -9.47 16.69 -14.28
N TYR A 138 -9.06 16.76 -13.01
CA TYR A 138 -7.94 17.60 -12.56
C TYR A 138 -6.57 17.08 -12.99
N ALA A 139 -6.48 15.81 -13.40
CA ALA A 139 -5.29 15.25 -14.02
C ALA A 139 -5.10 15.72 -15.48
N ILE A 140 -6.20 16.09 -16.16
CA ILE A 140 -6.17 16.57 -17.55
C ILE A 140 -5.92 18.08 -17.60
N ASN A 141 -6.61 18.86 -16.74
CA ASN A 141 -6.54 20.32 -16.78
C ASN A 141 -5.30 20.91 -16.08
N GLY A 142 -4.37 20.07 -15.61
CA GLY A 142 -3.12 20.48 -14.99
C GLY A 142 -3.22 20.92 -13.52
N LYS A 143 -4.41 20.91 -12.90
CA LYS A 143 -4.55 21.27 -11.47
C LYS A 143 -3.69 20.39 -10.57
N TYR A 144 -3.69 19.06 -10.79
CA TYR A 144 -2.83 18.17 -10.00
C TYR A 144 -1.35 18.39 -10.30
N ALA A 145 -0.96 18.64 -11.55
CA ALA A 145 0.44 18.91 -11.90
C ALA A 145 0.96 20.17 -11.18
N ASN A 146 0.14 21.24 -11.12
CA ASN A 146 0.48 22.46 -10.39
C ASN A 146 0.53 22.23 -8.87
N ALA A 147 -0.41 21.47 -8.32
CA ALA A 147 -0.42 21.13 -6.89
C ALA A 147 0.76 20.25 -6.49
N MET A 148 1.18 19.32 -7.36
CA MET A 148 2.31 18.42 -7.14
C MET A 148 3.68 19.10 -7.22
N SER A 149 3.78 20.37 -7.61
CA SER A 149 5.08 21.03 -7.78
C SER A 149 5.77 21.39 -6.45
N SER A 150 5.03 21.45 -5.34
CA SER A 150 5.59 21.64 -4.00
C SER A 150 4.58 21.21 -2.92
N GLU A 151 5.06 20.93 -1.72
CA GLU A 151 4.17 20.65 -0.58
C GLU A 151 3.25 21.83 -0.25
N GLU A 152 3.76 23.07 -0.36
CA GLU A 152 3.00 24.28 -0.12
C GLU A 152 1.84 24.41 -1.12
N ASN A 153 2.10 24.19 -2.40
CA ASN A 153 1.07 24.23 -3.44
C ASN A 153 0.00 23.17 -3.19
N MET A 154 0.40 21.97 -2.78
CA MET A 154 -0.57 20.92 -2.44
C MET A 154 -1.39 21.26 -1.20
N LYS A 155 -0.79 21.81 -0.14
CA LYS A 155 -1.53 22.24 1.07
C LYS A 155 -2.56 23.30 0.72
N ASN A 156 -2.17 24.33 -0.02
CA ASN A 156 -3.08 25.39 -0.47
C ASN A 156 -4.21 24.83 -1.34
N PHE A 157 -3.88 23.89 -2.23
CA PHE A 157 -4.87 23.23 -3.07
C PHE A 157 -5.86 22.36 -2.27
N VAL A 158 -5.37 21.58 -1.30
CA VAL A 158 -6.20 20.78 -0.39
C VAL A 158 -7.10 21.66 0.46
N GLU A 159 -6.58 22.72 1.08
CA GLU A 159 -7.36 23.64 1.90
C GLU A 159 -8.49 24.29 1.09
N HIS A 160 -8.17 24.78 -0.10
CA HIS A 160 -9.16 25.36 -1.00
C HIS A 160 -10.24 24.34 -1.37
N LEU A 161 -9.85 23.11 -1.71
CA LEU A 161 -10.79 22.06 -2.11
C LEU A 161 -11.69 21.62 -0.94
N THR A 162 -11.11 21.46 0.26
CA THR A 162 -11.87 21.13 1.47
C THR A 162 -12.88 22.23 1.80
N ARG A 163 -12.47 23.52 1.77
CA ARG A 163 -13.40 24.64 1.98
C ARG A 163 -14.54 24.63 0.97
N MET A 164 -14.26 24.37 -0.31
CA MET A 164 -15.32 24.26 -1.32
C MET A 164 -16.33 23.15 -1.01
N PHE A 165 -15.87 22.00 -0.51
CA PHE A 165 -16.76 20.90 -0.13
C PHE A 165 -17.56 21.20 1.14
N ASP A 166 -16.94 21.85 2.12
CA ASP A 166 -17.61 22.27 3.36
C ASP A 166 -18.68 23.33 3.05
N ASP A 167 -18.36 24.34 2.23
CA ASP A 167 -19.30 25.38 1.80
C ASP A 167 -20.48 24.78 1.02
N ALA A 168 -20.23 23.81 0.15
CA ALA A 168 -21.29 23.12 -0.60
C ALA A 168 -22.15 22.18 0.27
N SER A 169 -21.59 21.70 1.39
CA SER A 169 -22.31 20.86 2.37
C SER A 169 -23.10 21.71 3.36
N ASN A 170 -22.70 22.97 3.55
CA ASN A 170 -23.43 23.94 4.35
C ASN A 170 -24.64 24.45 3.56
N MET A 171 -25.80 23.84 3.81
CA MET A 171 -27.07 24.17 3.17
C MET A 171 -27.77 25.39 3.78
N ASP A 172 -27.15 26.10 4.72
CA ASP A 172 -27.70 27.31 5.37
C ASP A 172 -27.54 28.59 4.53
N TRP A 173 -27.59 28.47 3.20
CA TRP A 173 -27.65 29.61 2.28
C TRP A 173 -29.08 30.16 2.12
#